data_AF-A0A267MKC7-F1
#
_entry.id   AF-A0A267MKC7-F1
#
_cell.length_a   1.000
_cell.length_b   1.000
_cell.length_c   1.000
_cell.angle_alpha   90.00
_cell.angle_beta   90.00
_cell.angle_gamma   90.00
#
_symmetry.space_group_name_H-M   'P 1'
#
loop_
_entity.id
_entity.type
_entity.pdbx_description
1 polymer ?
#
loop_
_entity_poly.entity_id
_entity_poly.type
_entity_poly.pdbx_seq_one_letter_code
_entity_poly.pdbx_strand_id
1 'polypeptide(L)' 'MIMIYVLSLFFVILGALFVSLGMLFVNYELSPLKRIVNKELVYKSNKLGVQVMVPGAILVMMAFWIIIKFN' A
#
# COMPACT_ATOMS: atom_id res chain seq x y z
N MET A 1 -12.82 23.04 2.21
CA MET A 1 -13.14 21.85 3.02
C MET A 1 -13.37 20.61 2.16
N ILE A 2 -14.35 20.58 1.25
CA ILE A 2 -14.63 19.41 0.38
C ILE A 2 -13.38 18.88 -0.36
N MET A 3 -12.55 19.77 -0.91
CA MET A 3 -11.31 19.39 -1.62
C MET A 3 -10.30 18.62 -0.74
N ILE A 4 -10.23 18.91 0.56
CA ILE A 4 -9.34 18.23 1.51
C ILE A 4 -9.84 16.81 1.80
N TYR A 5 -11.15 16.62 1.88
CA TYR A 5 -11.75 15.30 2.05
C TYR A 5 -11.56 14.43 0.80
N VAL A 6 -11.68 15.00 -0.40
CA VAL A 6 -11.39 14.30 -1.66
C VAL A 6 -9.93 13.87 -1.73
N LEU A 7 -9.00 14.76 -1.35
CA LEU A 7 -7.57 14.44 -1.29
C LEU A 7 -7.28 13.32 -0.27
N SER A 8 -7.93 13.36 0.89
CA SER A 8 -7.79 12.32 1.91
C SER A 8 -8.32 10.98 1.41
N LEU A 9 -9.48 10.96 0.75
CA LEU A 9 -10.03 9.76 0.13
C LEU A 9 -9.07 9.17 -0.91
N PHE A 10 -8.46 10.01 -1.73
CA PHE A 10 -7.46 9.59 -2.71
C PHE A 10 -6.26 8.91 -2.03
N PHE A 11 -5.73 9.48 -0.94
CA PHE A 11 -4.64 8.87 -0.19
C PHE A 11 -5.02 7.55 0.48
N VAL A 12 -6.25 7.41 0.97
CA VAL A 12 -6.74 6.12 1.51
C VAL A 12 -6.79 5.07 0.41
N ILE A 13 -7.37 5.38 -0.75
CA ILE A 13 -7.49 4.43 -1.87
C ILE A 13 -6.10 4.02 -2.37
N LEU A 14 -5.22 5.00 -2.59
CA LEU A 14 -3.86 4.76 -3.05
C LEU A 14 -3.08 3.94 -2.00
N GLY A 15 -3.16 4.33 -0.73
CA GLY A 15 -2.49 3.64 0.36
C GLY A 15 -2.97 2.19 0.53
N ALA A 16 -4.28 1.95 0.45
CA ALA A 16 -4.87 0.62 0.51
C ALA A 16 -4.42 -0.26 -0.67
N LEU A 17 -4.29 0.31 -1.88
CA LEU A 17 -3.74 -0.39 -3.04
C LEU A 17 -2.29 -0.83 -2.80
N PHE A 18 -1.43 0.08 -2.32
CA PHE A 18 -0.04 -0.25 -2.00
C PHE A 18 0.08 -1.28 -0.88
N VAL A 19 -0.72 -1.18 0.18
CA VAL A 19 -0.75 -2.17 1.26
C VAL A 19 -1.18 -3.53 0.73
N SER A 20 -2.20 -3.58 -0.12
CA SER A 20 -2.70 -4.83 -0.71
C SER A 20 -1.64 -5.47 -1.62
N LEU A 21 -1.00 -4.68 -2.48
CA LEU A 21 0.12 -5.15 -3.31
C LEU A 21 1.29 -5.65 -2.44
N GLY A 22 1.65 -4.90 -1.40
CA GLY A 22 2.66 -5.30 -0.43
C GLY A 22 2.35 -6.64 0.22
N MET A 23 1.11 -6.86 0.67
CA MET A 23 0.66 -8.15 1.21
C MET A 23 0.75 -9.28 0.17
N LEU A 24 0.42 -9.01 -1.09
CA LEU A 24 0.52 -10.01 -2.17
C LEU A 24 1.99 -10.41 -2.45
N PHE A 25 2.95 -9.53 -2.19
CA PHE A 25 4.38 -9.85 -2.26
C PHE A 25 4.90 -10.51 -0.98
N VAL A 26 4.37 -10.16 0.20
CA VAL A 26 4.71 -10.85 1.46
C VAL A 26 4.21 -12.29 1.43
N ASN A 27 2.95 -12.49 1.02
CA ASN A 27 2.30 -13.80 0.90
C ASN A 27 2.42 -14.33 -0.54
N TYR A 28 3.58 -14.15 -1.17
CA TYR A 28 3.79 -14.46 -2.59
C TYR A 28 3.44 -15.92 -2.94
N GLU A 29 3.65 -16.87 -2.04
CA GLU A 29 3.34 -18.28 -2.30
C GLU A 29 1.84 -18.56 -2.51
N LEU A 30 0.98 -17.75 -1.89
CA LEU A 30 -0.48 -17.83 -1.97
C LEU A 30 -1.08 -16.80 -2.95
N SER A 31 -0.22 -15.94 -3.50
CA SER A 31 -0.63 -14.80 -4.32
C SER A 31 -0.77 -15.17 -5.80
N PRO A 32 -1.75 -14.60 -6.53
CA PRO A 32 -1.83 -14.72 -7.98
C PRO A 32 -0.62 -14.11 -8.69
N LEU A 33 0.15 -13.23 -8.03
CA LEU A 33 1.40 -12.65 -8.56
C LEU A 33 2.44 -13.72 -8.91
N LYS A 34 2.36 -14.91 -8.32
CA LYS A 34 3.22 -16.05 -8.66
C LYS A 34 3.18 -16.42 -10.15
N ARG A 35 2.08 -16.11 -10.85
CA ARG A 35 1.94 -16.37 -12.29
C ARG A 35 2.60 -15.32 -13.18
N ILE A 36 2.90 -14.14 -12.64
CA ILE A 36 3.29 -12.95 -13.43
C ILE A 36 4.70 -12.49 -13.08
N VAL A 37 5.09 -12.58 -11.81
CA VAL A 37 6.34 -12.06 -11.27
C VAL A 37 7.26 -13.22 -10.88
N ASN A 38 8.53 -13.16 -11.24
CA ASN A 38 9.51 -14.21 -10.91
C ASN A 38 9.79 -14.27 -9.39
N LYS A 39 9.78 -15.47 -8.81
CA LYS A 39 10.04 -15.73 -7.38
C LYS A 39 11.41 -15.20 -6.94
N GLU A 40 12.43 -15.27 -7.80
CA GLU A 40 13.76 -14.74 -7.47
C GLU A 40 13.75 -13.24 -7.23
N LEU A 41 12.99 -12.46 -8.01
CA LEU A 41 12.89 -11.01 -7.79
C LEU A 41 12.31 -10.70 -6.42
N VAL A 42 11.24 -11.40 -6.03
CA VAL A 42 10.52 -11.19 -4.76
C VAL A 42 11.35 -11.63 -3.55
N TYR A 43 12.03 -12.78 -3.61
CA TYR A 43 12.79 -13.32 -2.49
C TYR A 43 14.24 -12.82 -2.39
N LYS A 44 14.90 -12.54 -3.52
CA LYS A 44 16.28 -11.99 -3.53
C LYS A 44 16.29 -10.59 -2.93
N SER A 45 15.20 -9.84 -3.14
CA SER A 45 14.91 -8.63 -2.38
C SER A 45 13.84 -8.97 -1.35
N ASN A 46 14.16 -9.80 -0.35
CA ASN A 46 13.31 -10.30 0.77
C ASN A 46 12.49 -9.21 1.51
N LYS A 47 12.64 -7.95 1.12
CA LYS A 47 11.97 -6.75 1.61
C LYS A 47 10.97 -6.14 0.63
N LEU A 48 10.78 -6.65 -0.60
CA LEU A 48 9.90 -6.02 -1.61
C LEU A 48 8.47 -5.85 -1.13
N GLY A 49 7.89 -6.88 -0.52
CA GLY A 49 6.53 -6.77 0.02
C GLY A 49 6.42 -5.70 1.10
N VAL A 50 7.40 -5.64 2.01
CA VAL A 50 7.45 -4.61 3.06
C VAL A 50 7.75 -3.22 2.48
N GLN A 51 8.63 -3.12 1.50
CA GLN A 51 9.00 -1.87 0.80
C GLN A 51 7.81 -1.26 0.06
N VAL A 52 6.88 -2.09 -0.43
CA VAL A 52 5.64 -1.65 -1.08
C VAL A 52 4.56 -1.36 -0.03
N MET A 53 4.46 -2.18 1.02
CA MET A 53 3.45 -2.05 2.08
C MET A 53 3.63 -0.79 2.93
N VAL A 54 4.87 -0.45 3.30
CA VAL A 54 5.18 0.66 4.22
C VAL A 54 4.76 2.02 3.65
N PRO A 55 5.10 2.40 2.40
CA PRO A 55 4.60 3.62 1.78
C PRO A 55 3.07 3.68 1.73
N GLY A 56 2.41 2.55 1.45
CA GLY A 56 0.96 2.46 1.46
C GLY A 56 0.37 2.76 2.85
N ALA A 57 0.93 2.17 3.90
CA ALA A 57 0.52 2.44 5.27
C ALA A 57 0.72 3.90 5.68
N ILE A 58 1.85 4.51 5.26
CA ILE A 58 2.13 5.94 5.50
C ILE A 58 1.06 6.82 4.83
N LEU A 59 0.69 6.53 3.57
CA LEU A 59 -0.37 7.26 2.87
C LEU A 59 -1.71 7.18 3.61
N VAL A 60 -2.10 6.00 4.08
CA VAL A 60 -3.33 5.83 4.88
C VAL A 60 -3.24 6.63 6.18
N MET A 61 -2.13 6.55 6.91
CA MET A 61 -1.93 7.33 8.14
C MET A 61 -2.01 8.84 7.90
N MET A 62 -1.38 9.34 6.83
CA MET A 62 -1.45 10.76 6.45
C MET A 62 -2.89 11.17 6.11
N ALA A 63 -3.64 10.32 5.41
CA ALA A 63 -5.04 10.59 5.11
C ALA A 63 -5.89 10.74 6.38
N PHE A 64 -5.74 9.82 7.33
CA PHE A 64 -6.43 9.91 8.63
C PHE A 64 -6.03 11.15 9.42
N TRP A 65 -4.74 11.49 9.40
CA TRP A 65 -4.25 12.69 10.08
C TRP A 65 -4.85 13.98 9.49
N ILE A 66 -4.98 14.06 8.17
CA ILE A 66 -5.65 15.18 7.49
C ILE A 66 -7.11 15.24 7.91
N ILE A 67 -7.83 14.12 7.92
CA ILE A 67 -9.25 14.10 8.34
C ILE A 67 -9.38 14.59 9.78
N ILE A 68 -8.58 14.09 10.72
CA ILE A 68 -8.64 14.48 12.15
C ILE A 68 -8.33 15.97 12.33
N LYS A 69 -7.36 16.52 11.58
CA LYS A 69 -6.90 17.90 11.76
C LYS A 69 -7.85 18.94 11.16
N PHE A 70 -8.60 18.58 10.12
CA PHE A 70 -9.47 19.49 9.37
C PHE A 70 -10.98 19.25 9.59
N ASN A 71 -11.31 18.32 10.49
CA ASN A 71 -12.64 18.10 11.03
C ASN A 71 -12.80 18.85 12.37
#